data_AF-X1H5E8-F1
#
_entry.id   AF-X1H5E8-F1
#
_cell.length_a   1.000
_cell.length_b   1.000
_cell.length_c   1.000
_cell.angle_alpha   90.00
_cell.angle_beta   90.00
_cell.angle_gamma   90.00
#
_symmetry.space_group_name_H-M   'P 1'
#
loop_
_entity.id
_entity.type
_entity.pdbx_description
1 polymer ?
#
loop_
_entity_poly.entity_id
_entity_poly.type
_entity_poly.pdbx_seq_one_letter_code
_entity_poly.pdbx_strand_id
1 'polypeptide(L)'
;MARGYPDFEGDKSSIYSEASWAAKEANDKNFISWLANQATFGNTDIAYVVPAGKTLYITQISFMCHAFLAANCDLNQFCWAFIQESIGGAFKYYQGGNGGGGQTFTKPLVFIAGQALLGRIQNATNHNATIAISIGGYEL
;
A
#
# COMPACT_ATOMS: atom_id res chain seq x y z
N MET A 1 45.49 -17.63 -5.49
CA MET A 1 44.18 -18.23 -5.10
C MET A 1 44.31 -18.58 -3.63
N ALA A 2 43.50 -18.14 -2.67
CA ALA A 2 42.07 -17.79 -2.67
C ALA A 2 41.79 -16.36 -2.13
N ARG A 3 40.67 -15.77 -2.58
CA ARG A 3 40.09 -14.51 -2.07
C ARG A 3 39.17 -14.84 -0.90
N GLY A 4 39.43 -14.27 0.28
CA GLY A 4 38.48 -14.18 1.39
C GLY A 4 38.02 -12.72 1.55
N TYR A 5 36.71 -12.52 1.66
CA TYR A 5 36.06 -11.21 1.77
C TYR A 5 36.54 -10.42 3.02
N PRO A 6 36.89 -9.12 2.91
CA PRO A 6 37.38 -8.33 4.04
C PRO A 6 36.30 -7.73 4.96
N ASP A 7 35.01 -8.04 4.78
CA ASP A 7 33.96 -7.10 5.25
C ASP A 7 33.08 -7.64 6.40
N PHE A 8 33.52 -8.65 7.15
CA PHE A 8 32.85 -9.04 8.40
C PHE A 8 33.71 -8.66 9.60
N GLU A 9 33.76 -7.35 9.87
CA GLU A 9 34.06 -6.87 11.23
C GLU A 9 32.78 -7.04 12.05
N GLY A 10 32.72 -8.15 12.78
CA GLY A 10 31.78 -8.29 13.88
C GLY A 10 32.13 -7.26 14.94
N ASP A 11 31.40 -6.15 15.00
CA ASP A 11 31.32 -5.35 16.21
C ASP A 11 30.12 -4.39 16.22
N LYS A 12 29.60 -4.19 17.44
CA LYS A 12 28.48 -3.30 17.87
C LYS A 12 27.09 -3.93 17.94
N SER A 13 26.92 -4.91 18.82
CA SER A 13 25.68 -4.97 19.61
C SER A 13 25.57 -3.68 20.43
N SER A 14 24.81 -2.71 19.94
CA SER A 14 24.56 -1.45 20.66
C SER A 14 23.32 -1.62 21.53
N ILE A 15 23.43 -1.39 22.84
CA ILE A 15 22.26 -1.33 23.72
C ILE A 15 21.62 0.04 23.50
N TYR A 16 20.51 0.05 22.78
CA TYR A 16 19.68 1.24 22.63
C TYR A 16 18.71 1.35 23.80
N SER A 17 18.40 2.57 24.23
CA SER A 17 17.17 2.76 25.01
C SER A 17 15.98 2.38 24.15
N GLU A 18 14.88 1.91 24.75
CA GLU A 18 13.65 1.57 24.03
C GLU A 18 13.20 2.70 23.09
N ALA A 19 13.29 3.95 23.54
CA ALA A 19 13.00 5.13 22.71
C ALA A 19 13.99 5.33 21.55
N SER A 20 15.28 5.08 21.75
CA SER A 20 16.30 5.15 20.69
C SER A 20 16.23 3.98 19.71
N TRP A 21 15.72 2.83 20.15
CA TRP A 21 15.44 1.67 19.32
C TRP A 21 14.20 1.90 18.45
N ALA A 22 13.10 2.35 19.05
CA ALA A 22 11.84 2.68 18.36
C ALA A 22 12.00 3.81 17.31
N ALA A 23 12.98 4.70 17.48
CA ALA A 23 13.32 5.72 16.48
C ALA A 23 14.16 5.18 15.30
N LYS A 24 14.75 3.98 15.46
CA LYS A 24 15.55 3.29 14.43
C LYS A 24 14.78 2.16 13.74
N GLU A 25 13.74 1.62 14.38
CA GLU A 25 12.82 0.70 13.73
C GLU A 25 11.87 1.45 12.81
N ALA A 26 11.78 0.94 11.59
CA ALA A 26 10.73 1.30 10.69
C ALA A 26 9.41 0.81 11.30
N ASN A 27 8.48 1.72 11.59
CA ASN A 27 7.17 1.31 12.09
C ASN A 27 6.37 0.79 10.92
N ASP A 28 6.18 -0.52 10.84
CA ASP A 28 5.36 -1.16 9.82
C ASP A 28 3.96 -0.54 9.78
N LYS A 29 3.50 -0.25 8.57
CA LYS A 29 2.17 0.29 8.29
C LYS A 29 1.46 -0.63 7.32
N ASN A 30 0.31 -1.12 7.75
CA ASN A 30 -0.64 -1.81 6.88
C ASN A 30 -1.95 -1.04 6.93
N PHE A 31 -2.34 -0.49 5.79
CA PHE A 31 -3.61 0.19 5.59
C PHE A 31 -4.54 -0.74 4.84
N ILE A 32 -5.76 -0.93 5.34
CA ILE A 32 -6.76 -1.78 4.69
C ILE A 32 -8.09 -1.01 4.65
N SER A 33 -8.75 -1.05 3.50
CA SER A 33 -10.09 -0.51 3.32
C SER A 33 -10.90 -1.49 2.48
N TRP A 34 -12.13 -1.76 2.88
CA TRP A 34 -12.99 -2.78 2.31
C TRP A 34 -14.44 -2.32 2.36
N LEU A 35 -15.15 -2.51 1.26
CA LEU A 35 -16.59 -2.30 1.19
C LEU A 35 -17.27 -3.40 0.38
N ALA A 36 -18.35 -3.94 0.91
CA ALA A 36 -19.23 -4.84 0.19
C ALA A 36 -20.31 -4.08 -0.59
N ASN A 37 -20.93 -4.77 -1.54
CA ASN A 37 -22.14 -4.33 -2.25
C ASN A 37 -22.02 -2.93 -2.88
N GLN A 38 -20.85 -2.62 -3.43
CA GLN A 38 -20.60 -1.36 -4.11
C GLN A 38 -21.18 -1.41 -5.50
N ALA A 39 -22.05 -0.45 -5.84
CA ALA A 39 -22.52 -0.26 -7.20
C ALA A 39 -21.37 0.05 -8.16
N THR A 40 -21.63 0.00 -9.47
CA THR A 40 -20.69 0.46 -10.49
C THR A 40 -20.19 1.88 -10.16
N PHE A 41 -18.87 2.08 -10.28
CA PHE A 41 -18.13 3.27 -9.86
C PHE A 41 -18.11 3.57 -8.35
N GLY A 42 -18.75 2.75 -7.51
CA GLY A 42 -18.55 2.77 -6.06
C GLY A 42 -17.08 2.52 -5.70
N ASN A 43 -16.60 3.15 -4.65
CA ASN A 43 -15.19 3.14 -4.28
C ASN A 43 -15.01 3.10 -2.77
N THR A 44 -13.82 2.70 -2.34
CA THR A 44 -13.37 2.85 -0.96
C THR A 44 -11.97 3.43 -0.92
N ASP A 45 -11.69 4.16 0.15
CA ASP A 45 -10.48 4.96 0.29
C ASP A 45 -9.68 4.59 1.54
N ILE A 46 -8.37 4.82 1.44
CA ILE A 46 -7.41 4.94 2.53
C ILE A 46 -6.88 6.36 2.44
N ALA A 47 -6.99 7.12 3.54
CA ALA A 47 -6.38 8.43 3.66
C ALA A 47 -5.42 8.44 4.85
N TYR A 48 -4.19 8.90 4.64
CA TYR A 48 -3.18 8.99 5.69
C TYR A 48 -2.26 10.19 5.47
N VAL A 49 -2.09 11.03 6.49
CA VAL A 49 -1.15 12.16 6.46
C VAL A 49 0.12 11.76 7.18
N VAL A 50 1.27 11.90 6.50
CA VAL A 50 2.57 11.54 7.08
C VAL A 50 2.89 12.52 8.21
N PRO A 51 3.15 12.04 9.45
CA PRO A 51 3.48 12.89 10.59
C PRO A 51 4.73 13.76 10.36
N ALA A 52 4.82 14.85 11.11
CA ALA A 52 6.00 15.72 11.08
C ALA A 52 7.27 14.92 11.45
N GLY A 53 8.35 15.16 10.71
CA GLY A 53 9.63 14.48 10.93
C GLY A 53 9.67 13.01 10.49
N LYS A 54 8.60 12.51 9.85
CA LYS A 54 8.53 11.14 9.30
C LYS A 54 8.53 11.13 7.78
N THR A 55 8.99 10.02 7.23
CA THR A 55 8.85 9.66 5.82
C THR A 55 8.19 8.29 5.72
N LEU A 56 7.11 8.20 4.96
CA LEU A 56 6.39 6.95 4.70
C LEU A 56 6.89 6.34 3.39
N TYR A 57 7.28 5.07 3.45
CA TYR A 57 7.73 4.26 2.32
C TYR A 57 6.73 3.15 2.06
N ILE A 58 6.03 3.22 0.94
CA ILE A 58 5.09 2.18 0.51
C ILE A 58 5.83 1.12 -0.30
N THR A 59 5.77 -0.12 0.15
CA THR A 59 6.49 -1.26 -0.43
C THR A 59 5.57 -2.22 -1.16
N GLN A 60 4.26 -2.19 -0.90
CA GLN A 60 3.32 -3.06 -1.58
C GLN A 60 1.91 -2.48 -1.64
N ILE A 61 1.15 -2.96 -2.61
CA ILE A 61 -0.28 -2.79 -2.74
C ILE A 61 -0.92 -4.10 -3.20
N SER A 62 -2.09 -4.41 -2.67
CA SER A 62 -2.97 -5.45 -3.19
C SER A 62 -4.40 -4.91 -3.18
N PHE A 63 -5.19 -5.31 -4.16
CA PHE A 63 -6.58 -4.94 -4.25
C PHE A 63 -7.38 -6.10 -4.83
N MET A 64 -8.65 -6.18 -4.46
CA MET A 64 -9.57 -7.21 -4.93
C MET A 64 -10.90 -6.60 -5.35
N CYS A 65 -11.54 -7.23 -6.33
CA CYS A 65 -12.91 -6.96 -6.71
C CYS A 65 -13.57 -8.29 -7.04
N HIS A 66 -14.70 -8.57 -6.39
CA HIS A 66 -15.45 -9.78 -6.66
C HIS A 66 -16.94 -9.53 -6.61
N ALA A 67 -17.70 -10.30 -7.40
CA ALA A 67 -19.15 -10.17 -7.45
C ALA A 67 -19.75 -10.30 -6.05
N PHE A 68 -20.63 -9.36 -5.68
CA PHE A 68 -21.33 -9.42 -4.39
C PHE A 68 -22.42 -10.50 -4.39
N LEU A 69 -23.10 -10.66 -5.53
CA LEU A 69 -24.16 -11.64 -5.72
C LEU A 69 -23.62 -12.88 -6.41
N ALA A 70 -23.99 -14.06 -5.91
CA ALA A 70 -23.56 -15.35 -6.47
C ALA A 70 -23.94 -15.52 -7.95
N ALA A 71 -25.10 -14.99 -8.36
CA ALA A 71 -25.55 -15.04 -9.75
C ALA A 71 -24.65 -14.27 -10.74
N ASN A 72 -23.77 -13.40 -10.22
CA ASN A 72 -22.90 -12.55 -11.03
C ASN A 72 -21.44 -13.05 -11.03
N CYS A 73 -21.12 -14.19 -10.39
CA CYS A 73 -19.73 -14.67 -10.26
C CYS A 73 -19.04 -14.93 -11.61
N ASP A 74 -19.81 -15.30 -12.64
CA ASP A 74 -19.29 -15.53 -14.00
C ASP A 74 -19.14 -14.24 -14.82
N LEU A 75 -19.63 -13.10 -14.31
CA LEU A 75 -19.46 -11.79 -14.95
C LEU A 75 -18.04 -11.25 -14.68
N ASN A 76 -17.60 -10.32 -15.53
CA ASN A 76 -16.29 -9.69 -15.36
C ASN A 76 -16.23 -8.84 -14.09
N GLN A 77 -15.15 -9.00 -13.32
CA GLN A 77 -14.91 -8.37 -12.03
C GLN A 77 -13.84 -7.28 -12.14
N PHE A 78 -13.98 -6.40 -13.15
CA PHE A 78 -13.06 -5.30 -13.39
C PHE A 78 -13.05 -4.28 -12.24
N CYS A 79 -11.86 -3.89 -11.83
CA CYS A 79 -11.60 -2.79 -10.93
C CYS A 79 -10.30 -2.09 -11.29
N TRP A 80 -10.09 -0.90 -10.74
CA TRP A 80 -8.80 -0.26 -10.71
C TRP A 80 -8.50 0.28 -9.33
N ALA A 81 -7.22 0.30 -9.00
CA ALA A 81 -6.70 0.89 -7.79
C ALA A 81 -5.57 1.85 -8.11
N PHE A 82 -5.42 2.87 -7.27
CA PHE A 82 -4.33 3.83 -7.38
C PHE A 82 -3.82 4.28 -6.02
N ILE A 83 -2.59 4.77 -6.04
CA ILE A 83 -1.96 5.50 -4.95
C ILE A 83 -1.61 6.88 -5.46
N GLN A 84 -2.09 7.90 -4.76
CA GLN A 84 -1.90 9.30 -5.10
C GLN A 84 -1.35 10.06 -3.89
N GLU A 85 -0.51 11.05 -4.14
CA GLU A 85 -0.24 12.12 -3.18
C GLU A 85 -1.30 13.20 -3.33
N SER A 86 -2.18 13.35 -2.34
CA SER A 86 -3.45 14.06 -2.53
C SER A 86 -3.33 15.57 -2.50
N ILE A 87 -2.26 16.15 -1.97
CA ILE A 87 -2.06 17.61 -1.93
C ILE A 87 -1.53 18.11 -3.28
N GLY A 88 -0.46 17.49 -3.78
CA GLY A 88 0.14 17.78 -5.09
C GLY A 88 -0.57 17.07 -6.25
N GLY A 89 -1.51 16.18 -5.96
CA GLY A 89 -2.32 15.46 -6.94
C GLY A 89 -1.56 14.40 -7.76
N ALA A 90 -0.31 14.09 -7.42
CA ALA A 90 0.53 13.21 -8.22
C ALA A 90 0.16 11.73 -8.02
N PHE A 91 -0.27 11.06 -9.09
CA PHE A 91 -0.40 9.60 -9.10
C PHE A 91 0.98 8.95 -9.03
N LYS A 92 1.20 8.13 -8.00
CA LYS A 92 2.43 7.36 -7.81
C LYS A 92 2.29 5.92 -8.30
N TYR A 93 1.07 5.41 -8.36
CA TYR A 93 0.74 4.09 -8.88
C TYR A 93 -0.70 4.06 -9.38
N TYR A 94 -0.96 3.32 -10.46
CA TYR A 94 -2.29 3.07 -11.02
C TYR A 94 -2.29 1.70 -11.71
N GLN A 95 -3.25 0.84 -11.37
CA GLN A 95 -3.39 -0.48 -12.00
C GLN A 95 -4.86 -0.89 -12.07
N GLY A 96 -5.25 -1.48 -13.20
CA GLY A 96 -6.52 -2.18 -13.37
C GLY A 96 -6.35 -3.69 -13.30
N GLY A 97 -7.43 -4.41 -13.02
CA GLY A 97 -7.45 -5.87 -13.04
C GLY A 97 -8.85 -6.45 -13.03
N ASN A 98 -8.98 -7.71 -13.48
CA ASN A 98 -10.20 -8.51 -13.37
C ASN A 98 -10.05 -9.44 -12.16
N GLY A 99 -10.87 -9.26 -11.13
CA GLY A 99 -10.73 -9.94 -9.84
C GLY A 99 -9.85 -9.19 -8.83
N GLY A 100 -8.96 -8.31 -9.31
CA GLY A 100 -8.03 -7.58 -8.47
C GLY A 100 -6.63 -7.47 -9.07
N GLY A 101 -5.65 -7.18 -8.22
CA GLY A 101 -4.25 -7.08 -8.58
C GLY A 101 -3.38 -6.83 -7.36
N GLY A 102 -2.06 -6.84 -7.59
CA GLY A 102 -1.11 -6.52 -6.54
C GLY A 102 0.28 -6.34 -7.10
N GLN A 103 1.08 -5.55 -6.39
CA GLN A 103 2.45 -5.24 -6.74
C GLN A 103 3.27 -5.06 -5.47
N THR A 104 4.45 -5.69 -5.44
CA THR A 104 5.52 -5.34 -4.51
C THR A 104 6.50 -4.43 -5.24
N PHE A 105 6.86 -3.31 -4.63
CA PHE A 105 7.72 -2.29 -5.22
C PHE A 105 9.18 -2.54 -4.86
N THR A 106 10.03 -2.74 -5.86
CA THR A 106 11.50 -2.81 -5.67
C THR A 106 12.08 -1.47 -5.25
N LYS A 107 11.46 -0.37 -5.69
CA LYS A 107 11.72 0.99 -5.21
C LYS A 107 10.45 1.51 -4.53
N PRO A 108 10.45 1.74 -3.20
CA PRO A 108 9.26 2.17 -2.49
C PRO A 108 8.70 3.50 -3.01
N LEU A 109 7.38 3.66 -2.94
CA LEU A 109 6.74 4.96 -3.17
C LEU A 109 6.91 5.80 -1.90
N VAL A 110 7.50 6.98 -2.04
CA VAL A 110 7.90 7.82 -0.90
C VAL A 110 6.90 8.95 -0.69
N PHE A 111 6.48 9.15 0.55
CA PHE A 111 5.70 10.30 1.01
C PHE A 111 6.43 10.97 2.16
N ILE A 112 6.73 12.26 2.01
CA ILE A 112 7.43 13.04 3.04
C ILE A 112 6.44 13.65 4.03
N ALA A 113 6.94 14.11 5.18
CA ALA A 113 6.17 14.80 6.20
C ALA A 113 5.18 15.84 5.62
N GLY A 114 3.94 15.77 6.06
CA GLY A 114 2.85 16.65 5.60
C GLY A 114 2.19 16.25 4.28
N GLN A 115 2.80 15.35 3.49
CA GLN A 115 2.10 14.77 2.34
C GLN A 115 1.02 13.81 2.79
N ALA A 116 -0.03 13.70 1.97
CA ALA A 116 -1.15 12.84 2.24
C ALA A 116 -1.21 11.71 1.21
N LEU A 117 -1.10 10.48 1.70
CA LEU A 117 -1.40 9.28 0.92
C LEU A 117 -2.91 9.16 0.75
N LEU A 118 -3.34 8.99 -0.50
CA LEU A 118 -4.67 8.54 -0.88
C LEU A 118 -4.54 7.22 -1.65
N GLY A 119 -4.99 6.13 -1.05
CA GLY A 119 -5.20 4.86 -1.72
C GLY A 119 -6.67 4.69 -2.07
N ARG A 120 -7.01 4.38 -3.32
CA ARG A 120 -8.40 4.15 -3.74
C ARG A 120 -8.48 2.87 -4.55
N ILE A 121 -9.56 2.11 -4.34
CA ILE A 121 -10.05 1.13 -5.31
C ILE A 121 -11.46 1.53 -5.74
N GLN A 122 -11.78 1.30 -7.01
CA GLN A 122 -13.09 1.55 -7.58
C GLN A 122 -13.63 0.31 -8.30
N ASN A 123 -14.91 0.04 -8.09
CA ASN A 123 -15.67 -0.95 -8.83
C ASN A 123 -15.87 -0.47 -10.28
N ALA A 124 -15.30 -1.17 -11.25
CA ALA A 124 -15.48 -0.90 -12.68
C ALA A 124 -16.34 -1.96 -13.38
N THR A 125 -17.01 -2.82 -12.61
CA THR A 125 -17.96 -3.82 -13.12
C THR A 125 -19.29 -3.16 -13.44
N ASN A 126 -20.11 -3.85 -14.25
CA ASN A 126 -21.49 -3.45 -14.55
C ASN A 126 -22.52 -3.94 -13.50
N HIS A 127 -22.06 -4.39 -12.32
CA HIS A 127 -22.89 -4.95 -11.27
C HIS A 127 -22.34 -4.59 -9.89
N ASN A 128 -23.02 -5.01 -8.83
CA ASN A 128 -22.56 -4.77 -7.48
C ASN A 128 -21.40 -5.73 -7.14
N ALA A 129 -20.31 -5.15 -6.67
CA ALA A 129 -19.11 -5.89 -6.28
C ALA A 129 -18.70 -5.56 -4.85
N THR A 130 -18.01 -6.49 -4.21
CA THR A 130 -17.22 -6.20 -3.03
C THR A 130 -15.82 -5.82 -3.50
N ILE A 131 -15.27 -4.75 -2.93
CA ILE A 131 -13.95 -4.22 -3.26
C ILE A 131 -13.10 -4.07 -2.01
N ALA A 132 -11.79 -4.28 -2.15
CA ALA A 132 -10.85 -4.04 -1.07
C ALA A 132 -9.50 -3.55 -1.60
N ILE A 133 -8.82 -2.75 -0.81
CA ILE A 133 -7.45 -2.32 -1.04
C ILE A 133 -6.65 -2.48 0.24
N SER A 134 -5.43 -2.98 0.10
CA SER A 134 -4.43 -3.11 1.14
C SER A 134 -3.14 -2.46 0.66
N ILE A 135 -2.55 -1.60 1.49
CA ILE A 135 -1.30 -0.92 1.20
C ILE A 135 -0.35 -1.19 2.37
N GLY A 136 0.82 -1.74 2.06
CA GLY A 136 1.86 -2.04 3.04
C GLY A 136 3.09 -1.15 2.86
N GLY A 137 3.73 -0.80 3.96
CA GLY A 137 4.89 0.06 3.99
C GLY A 137 5.45 0.22 5.40
N TYR A 138 6.28 1.24 5.59
CA TYR A 138 6.85 1.58 6.88
C TYR A 138 7.16 3.07 6.99
N GLU A 139 7.30 3.57 8.22
CA GLU A 139 7.71 4.96 8.50
C GLU A 139 9.09 5.03 9.15
N LEU A 140 9.91 5.99 8.71
CA LEU A 140 11.19 6.37 9.32
C LEU A 140 11.13 7.83 9.77
#